data_AF-A0A9X0TVX9-F1
#
_entry.id   AF-A0A9X0TVX9-F1
#
_cell.length_a   1.000
_cell.length_b   1.000
_cell.length_c   1.000
_cell.angle_alpha   90.00
_cell.angle_beta   90.00
_cell.angle_gamma   90.00
#
_symmetry.space_group_name_H-M   'P 1'
#
loop_
_entity.id
_entity.type
_entity.pdbx_description
1 polymer ?
#
loop_
_entity_poly.entity_id
_entity_poly.type
_entity_poly.pdbx_seq_one_letter_code
_entity_poly.pdbx_strand_id
1 'polypeptide(L)'
;MYTQTNTAKMVAPALALLVTAASFTTHASVTPDRTRLIFKESDKSISVTLRNNDPKLPYLAQSWIEDEKGNKISSPLTVLPPVQRIDAMMNGQVKVQGMPDISKLPADRESMFYFNVREIPPKSNKPNTLQIALQTRIKLFWRPKALAEINMREPWQHKVTLTRNGQTFTVNNPTPYYVILSNASTQKNGNPAAGFTPLVMPPKTSAPLNVKMDSVPVLTYVNDYGARLSLIFKCNGNSCQVDAEQSRKG
;
A
#
# COMPACT_ATOMS: atom_id res chain seq x y z
N MET A 1 -1.96 69.96 19.95
CA MET A 1 -1.28 68.68 20.25
C MET A 1 -2.03 67.57 19.52
N TYR A 2 -1.46 67.05 18.44
CA TYR A 2 -2.06 65.97 17.64
C TYR A 2 -1.75 64.61 18.27
N THR A 3 -2.80 63.82 18.51
CA THR A 3 -2.75 62.45 19.03
C THR A 3 -2.26 61.50 17.93
N GLN A 4 -1.05 60.91 18.08
CA GLN A 4 -0.59 59.84 17.19
C GLN A 4 -1.26 58.51 17.59
N THR A 5 -2.09 57.98 16.71
CA THR A 5 -2.62 56.60 16.77
C THR A 5 -1.53 55.59 16.43
N ASN A 6 -1.33 54.64 17.33
CA ASN A 6 -0.28 53.63 17.32
C ASN A 6 -0.67 52.45 16.42
N THR A 7 -0.41 52.54 15.10
CA THR A 7 -0.75 51.51 14.09
C THR A 7 0.40 50.54 13.77
N ALA A 8 1.47 50.50 14.56
CA ALA A 8 2.70 49.79 14.20
C ALA A 8 2.90 48.39 14.82
N LYS A 9 1.94 47.81 15.56
CA LYS A 9 2.16 46.55 16.31
C LYS A 9 1.35 45.31 15.89
N MET A 10 0.49 45.40 14.87
CA MET A 10 -0.36 44.26 14.46
C MET A 10 0.02 43.59 13.12
N VAL A 11 0.99 44.11 12.37
CA VAL A 11 1.36 43.51 11.06
C VAL A 11 2.45 42.43 11.21
N ALA A 12 3.26 42.48 12.27
CA ALA A 12 4.38 41.57 12.48
C ALA A 12 4.04 40.10 12.81
N PRO A 13 2.97 39.76 13.58
CA PRO A 13 2.70 38.36 13.92
C PRO A 13 1.96 37.61 12.79
N ALA A 14 1.34 38.31 11.85
CA ALA A 14 0.62 37.69 10.73
C ALA A 14 1.57 37.11 9.66
N LEU A 15 2.73 37.74 9.45
CA LEU A 15 3.71 37.28 8.45
C LEU A 15 4.53 36.07 8.93
N ALA A 16 4.70 35.92 10.25
CA ALA A 16 5.39 34.78 10.85
C ALA A 16 4.57 33.47 10.84
N LEU A 17 3.23 33.56 10.79
CA LEU A 17 2.35 32.39 10.71
C LEU A 17 2.19 31.82 9.28
N LEU A 18 2.51 32.59 8.23
CA LEU A 18 2.38 32.11 6.84
C LEU A 18 3.54 31.18 6.40
N VAL A 19 4.68 31.21 7.10
CA VAL A 19 5.88 30.45 6.70
C VAL A 19 5.83 28.98 7.17
N THR A 20 5.00 28.64 8.16
CA THR A 20 4.91 27.27 8.71
C THR A 20 3.97 26.33 7.95
N ALA A 21 3.28 26.80 6.90
CA ALA A 21 2.35 26.00 6.11
C ALA A 21 2.91 25.48 4.77
N ALA A 22 4.18 25.79 4.44
CA ALA A 22 4.83 25.23 3.27
C ALA A 22 5.16 23.74 3.51
N SER A 23 4.17 22.88 3.28
CA SER A 23 4.39 21.44 3.22
C SER A 23 5.30 21.15 2.02
N PHE A 24 6.56 20.80 2.26
CA PHE A 24 7.43 20.30 1.20
C PHE A 24 6.86 18.99 0.68
N THR A 25 6.21 19.02 -0.48
CA THR A 25 5.79 17.79 -1.16
C THR A 25 7.04 17.13 -1.73
N THR A 26 7.48 16.04 -1.10
CA THR A 26 8.54 15.21 -1.66
C THR A 26 7.91 14.30 -2.71
N HIS A 27 8.09 14.65 -3.98
CA HIS A 27 7.64 13.82 -5.09
C HIS A 27 8.73 12.80 -5.44
N ALA A 28 8.37 11.51 -5.43
CA ALA A 28 9.23 10.48 -6.04
C ALA A 28 9.38 10.77 -7.53
N SER A 29 10.63 10.77 -8.00
CA SER A 29 10.91 11.01 -9.41
C SER A 29 10.47 9.78 -10.19
N VAL A 30 10.91 8.58 -9.81
CA VAL A 30 10.45 7.33 -10.45
C VAL A 30 9.35 6.65 -9.64
N THR A 31 8.17 6.49 -10.25
CA THR A 31 6.99 5.87 -9.61
C THR A 31 6.40 4.73 -10.46
N PRO A 32 6.02 3.59 -9.86
CA PRO A 32 5.25 2.56 -10.58
C PRO A 32 3.80 3.01 -10.81
N ASP A 33 3.16 2.48 -11.86
CA ASP A 33 1.77 2.78 -12.24
C ASP A 33 0.70 2.27 -11.26
N ARG A 34 1.08 1.47 -10.27
CA ARG A 34 0.15 0.88 -9.29
C ARG A 34 0.81 0.61 -7.94
N THR A 35 -0.01 0.50 -6.90
CA THR A 35 0.43 0.34 -5.50
C THR A 35 0.56 -1.11 -5.05
N ARG A 36 0.19 -2.06 -5.92
CA ARG A 36 0.36 -3.50 -5.73
C ARG A 36 0.27 -4.24 -7.06
N LEU A 37 0.86 -5.42 -7.13
CA LEU A 37 0.89 -6.27 -8.33
C LEU A 37 0.15 -7.57 -8.06
N ILE A 38 -0.62 -8.04 -9.05
CA ILE A 38 -1.16 -9.41 -9.08
C ILE A 38 -0.52 -10.10 -10.29
N PHE A 39 0.17 -11.22 -10.04
CA PHE A 39 0.72 -12.10 -11.06
C PHE A 39 -0.13 -13.37 -11.08
N LYS A 40 -0.95 -13.56 -12.12
CA LYS A 40 -1.78 -14.76 -12.25
C LYS A 40 -0.93 -15.89 -12.82
N GLU A 41 -1.17 -17.12 -12.35
CA GLU A 41 -0.48 -18.31 -12.88
C GLU A 41 -0.66 -18.51 -14.39
N SER A 42 -1.78 -18.05 -14.96
CA SER A 42 -2.01 -18.07 -16.41
C SER A 42 -1.04 -17.19 -17.20
N ASP A 43 -0.40 -16.23 -16.56
CA ASP A 43 0.41 -15.21 -17.20
C ASP A 43 1.88 -15.62 -17.15
N LYS A 44 2.59 -15.58 -18.29
CA LYS A 44 4.05 -15.80 -18.30
C LYS A 44 4.81 -14.61 -17.70
N SER A 45 4.25 -13.42 -17.85
CA SER A 45 4.80 -12.16 -17.35
C SER A 45 3.73 -11.09 -17.24
N ILE A 46 3.94 -10.12 -16.35
CA ILE A 46 3.16 -8.87 -16.27
C ILE A 46 4.07 -7.67 -16.49
N SER A 47 3.56 -6.63 -17.18
CA SER A 47 4.29 -5.37 -17.35
C SER A 47 3.93 -4.37 -16.25
N VAL A 48 4.93 -3.64 -15.76
CA VAL A 48 4.79 -2.52 -14.82
C VAL A 48 5.38 -1.28 -15.49
N THR A 49 4.58 -0.22 -15.62
CA THR A 49 5.07 1.06 -16.13
C THR A 49 5.72 1.84 -14.99
N LEU A 50 6.91 2.37 -15.24
CA LEU A 50 7.63 3.25 -14.33
C LEU A 50 7.65 4.64 -14.95
N ARG A 51 7.10 5.64 -14.26
CA ARG A 51 7.08 7.02 -14.75
C ARG A 51 8.13 7.84 -14.02
N ASN A 52 8.97 8.55 -14.78
CA ASN A 52 9.78 9.63 -14.26
C ASN A 52 8.94 10.93 -14.25
N ASN A 53 8.64 11.46 -13.07
CA ASN A 53 7.89 12.69 -12.85
C ASN A 53 8.79 13.92 -12.76
N ASP A 54 10.13 13.76 -12.83
CA ASP A 54 11.03 14.91 -12.86
C ASP A 54 10.91 15.62 -14.23
N PRO A 55 10.67 16.95 -14.25
CA PRO A 55 10.46 17.70 -15.47
C PRO A 55 11.75 17.96 -16.27
N LYS A 56 12.94 17.72 -15.71
CA LYS A 56 14.22 18.16 -16.27
C LYS A 56 15.29 17.08 -16.30
N LEU A 57 15.30 16.20 -15.31
CA LEU A 57 16.41 15.28 -15.09
C LEU A 57 16.03 13.84 -15.46
N PRO A 58 16.94 13.12 -16.15
CA PRO A 58 16.81 11.69 -16.33
C PRO A 58 17.16 10.95 -15.03
N TYR A 59 16.53 9.81 -14.80
CA TYR A 59 16.81 8.94 -13.66
C TYR A 59 17.12 7.53 -14.13
N LEU A 60 17.96 6.80 -13.40
CA LEU A 60 17.96 5.34 -13.52
C LEU A 60 16.92 4.77 -12.56
N ALA A 61 16.20 3.75 -13.01
CA ALA A 61 15.29 2.96 -12.20
C ALA A 61 15.88 1.57 -12.03
N GLN A 62 16.23 1.20 -10.80
CA GLN A 62 16.65 -0.15 -10.44
C GLN A 62 15.45 -0.92 -9.87
N SER A 63 15.15 -2.11 -10.41
CA SER A 63 14.04 -2.93 -9.96
C SER A 63 14.49 -4.33 -9.55
N TRP A 64 13.87 -4.89 -8.51
CA TRP A 64 14.09 -6.27 -8.07
C TRP A 64 12.86 -6.85 -7.36
N ILE A 65 12.86 -8.18 -7.17
CA ILE A 65 11.87 -8.89 -6.38
C ILE A 65 12.49 -9.31 -5.05
N GLU A 66 11.70 -9.26 -3.99
CA GLU A 66 12.02 -9.87 -2.70
C GLU A 66 10.98 -10.92 -2.32
N ASP A 67 11.40 -11.91 -1.54
CA ASP A 67 10.49 -12.83 -0.85
C ASP A 67 9.70 -12.12 0.27
N GLU A 68 8.77 -12.82 0.91
CA GLU A 68 7.97 -12.30 2.03
C GLU A 68 8.84 -11.85 3.23
N LYS A 69 10.04 -12.42 3.39
CA LYS A 69 11.01 -12.06 4.45
C LYS A 69 11.86 -10.84 4.09
N GLY A 70 11.75 -10.33 2.87
CA GLY A 70 12.51 -9.18 2.37
C GLY A 70 13.88 -9.52 1.79
N ASN A 71 14.18 -10.80 1.56
CA ASN A 71 15.42 -11.17 0.88
C ASN A 71 15.26 -10.94 -0.62
N LYS A 72 16.24 -10.30 -1.25
CA LYS A 72 16.28 -10.14 -2.71
C LYS A 72 16.45 -11.52 -3.37
N ILE A 73 15.58 -11.83 -4.32
CA ILE A 73 15.54 -13.12 -5.02
C ILE A 73 15.57 -12.92 -6.54
N SER A 74 15.90 -14.01 -7.26
CA SER A 74 15.84 -14.11 -8.72
C SER A 74 14.94 -15.25 -9.22
N SER A 75 14.34 -16.03 -8.31
CA SER A 75 13.41 -17.13 -8.53
C SER A 75 12.48 -17.22 -7.30
N PRO A 76 11.18 -17.56 -7.43
CA PRO A 76 10.46 -17.99 -8.63
C PRO A 76 9.99 -16.85 -9.55
N LEU A 77 10.17 -15.60 -9.14
CA LEU A 77 9.81 -14.41 -9.91
C LEU A 77 11.04 -13.53 -10.08
N THR A 78 11.18 -12.92 -11.26
CA THR A 78 12.26 -11.97 -11.55
C THR A 78 11.74 -10.78 -12.34
N VAL A 79 12.52 -9.71 -12.39
CA VAL A 79 12.18 -8.48 -13.11
C VAL A 79 13.23 -8.14 -14.16
N LEU A 80 12.77 -7.74 -15.35
CA LEU A 80 13.61 -7.35 -16.49
C LEU A 80 13.13 -6.04 -17.13
N PRO A 81 14.02 -5.10 -17.50
CA PRO A 81 15.43 -5.06 -17.10
C PRO A 81 15.58 -4.72 -15.61
N PRO A 82 16.65 -5.16 -14.93
CA PRO A 82 16.90 -4.84 -13.52
C PRO A 82 17.32 -3.38 -13.31
N VAL A 83 17.85 -2.71 -14.34
CA VAL A 83 18.17 -1.28 -14.35
C VAL A 83 17.83 -0.70 -15.72
N GLN A 84 17.19 0.45 -15.76
CA GLN A 84 16.96 1.20 -17.00
C GLN A 84 17.06 2.70 -16.76
N ARG A 85 17.41 3.45 -17.80
CA ARG A 85 17.30 4.92 -17.80
C ARG A 85 15.90 5.33 -18.24
N ILE A 86 15.31 6.29 -17.53
CA ILE A 86 14.03 6.92 -17.88
C ILE A 86 14.29 8.43 -17.97
N ASP A 87 14.15 9.00 -19.16
CA ASP A 87 14.32 10.44 -19.36
C ASP A 87 13.21 11.25 -18.66
N ALA A 88 13.42 12.56 -18.56
CA ALA A 88 12.49 13.48 -17.90
C ALA A 88 11.07 13.36 -18.46
N MET A 89 10.07 13.28 -17.59
CA MET A 89 8.63 13.13 -17.94
C MET A 89 8.26 11.89 -18.77
N MET A 90 9.20 10.96 -18.98
CA MET A 90 8.99 9.75 -19.77
C MET A 90 8.59 8.53 -18.94
N ASN A 91 8.08 7.52 -19.63
CA ASN A 91 7.75 6.22 -19.05
C ASN A 91 8.79 5.18 -19.48
N GLY A 92 9.28 4.40 -18.53
CA GLY A 92 9.95 3.12 -18.74
C GLY A 92 9.00 1.96 -18.48
N GLN A 93 9.38 0.75 -18.88
CA GLN A 93 8.62 -0.47 -18.59
C GLN A 93 9.55 -1.54 -18.05
N VAL A 94 9.10 -2.23 -17.00
CA VAL A 94 9.71 -3.48 -16.55
C VAL A 94 8.71 -4.63 -16.68
N LYS A 95 9.21 -5.84 -16.90
CA LYS A 95 8.44 -7.07 -16.92
C LYS A 95 8.78 -7.87 -15.68
N VAL A 96 7.77 -8.22 -14.90
CA VAL A 96 7.87 -9.27 -13.88
C VAL A 96 7.52 -10.58 -14.56
N GLN A 97 8.41 -11.57 -14.53
CA GLN A 97 8.24 -12.85 -15.22
C GLN A 97 8.39 -14.03 -14.27
N GLY A 98 7.66 -15.11 -14.57
CA GLY A 98 7.78 -16.37 -13.86
C GLY A 98 8.99 -17.17 -14.31
N MET A 99 9.72 -17.74 -13.35
CA MET A 99 10.82 -18.68 -13.55
C MET A 99 10.32 -20.13 -13.36
N PRO A 100 11.05 -21.16 -13.79
CA PRO A 100 10.59 -22.56 -13.67
C PRO A 100 10.16 -22.97 -12.26
N ASP A 101 10.81 -22.43 -11.20
CA ASP A 101 10.44 -22.73 -9.81
C ASP A 101 9.08 -22.17 -9.38
N ILE A 102 8.41 -21.36 -10.22
CA ILE A 102 7.06 -20.84 -9.92
C ILE A 102 6.04 -21.96 -9.75
N SER A 103 6.27 -23.12 -10.37
CA SER A 103 5.43 -24.31 -10.19
C SER A 103 5.54 -24.95 -8.81
N LYS A 104 6.54 -24.55 -8.00
CA LYS A 104 6.70 -25.00 -6.61
C LYS A 104 5.83 -24.19 -5.63
N LEU A 105 5.22 -23.09 -6.10
CA LEU A 105 4.32 -22.29 -5.26
C LEU A 105 3.02 -23.04 -4.98
N PRO A 106 2.39 -22.84 -3.81
CA PRO A 106 1.16 -23.54 -3.43
C PRO A 106 -0.01 -23.28 -4.39
N ALA A 107 -0.52 -24.29 -5.08
CA ALA A 107 -1.65 -24.12 -6.00
C ALA A 107 -3.00 -23.81 -5.33
N ASP A 108 -3.10 -23.93 -3.99
CA ASP A 108 -4.35 -23.76 -3.22
C ASP A 108 -4.51 -22.37 -2.55
N ARG A 109 -3.48 -21.51 -2.60
CA ARG A 109 -3.46 -20.20 -1.93
C ARG A 109 -2.50 -19.22 -2.60
N GLU A 110 -2.70 -17.93 -2.35
CA GLU A 110 -1.75 -16.92 -2.79
C GLU A 110 -0.39 -17.04 -2.10
N SER A 111 0.65 -16.58 -2.79
CA SER A 111 2.00 -16.34 -2.23
C SER A 111 2.35 -14.87 -2.38
N MET A 112 2.91 -14.25 -1.33
CA MET A 112 3.28 -12.84 -1.34
C MET A 112 4.79 -12.65 -1.54
N PHE A 113 5.11 -11.66 -2.36
CA PHE A 113 6.44 -11.13 -2.64
C PHE A 113 6.40 -9.62 -2.54
N TYR A 114 7.56 -8.97 -2.70
CA TYR A 114 7.64 -7.52 -2.88
C TYR A 114 8.31 -7.18 -4.21
N PHE A 115 7.72 -6.23 -4.92
CA PHE A 115 8.37 -5.57 -6.05
C PHE A 115 8.95 -4.24 -5.57
N ASN A 116 10.24 -4.06 -5.84
CA ASN A 116 10.99 -2.88 -5.44
C ASN A 116 11.40 -2.09 -6.67
N VAL A 117 11.33 -0.76 -6.55
CA VAL A 117 11.89 0.20 -7.51
C VAL A 117 12.66 1.24 -6.72
N ARG A 118 13.96 1.36 -6.98
CA ARG A 118 14.82 2.41 -6.44
C ARG A 118 15.22 3.35 -7.57
N GLU A 119 14.97 4.62 -7.37
CA GLU A 119 15.47 5.65 -8.28
C GLU A 119 16.94 5.94 -7.98
N ILE A 120 17.73 6.20 -9.01
CA ILE A 120 19.12 6.64 -8.89
C ILE A 120 19.19 7.98 -9.62
N PRO A 121 19.26 9.09 -8.87
CA PRO A 121 19.30 10.41 -9.47
C PRO A 121 20.66 10.66 -10.16
N PRO A 122 20.73 11.60 -11.12
CA PRO A 122 21.98 11.96 -11.75
C PRO A 122 22.89 12.64 -10.73
N LYS A 123 24.21 12.40 -10.81
CA LYS A 123 25.18 12.97 -9.87
C LYS A 123 25.08 14.49 -9.83
N SER A 124 25.01 15.07 -8.63
CA SER A 124 25.09 16.53 -8.45
C SER A 124 26.48 17.06 -8.80
N ASN A 125 26.54 18.17 -9.52
CA ASN A 125 27.77 18.92 -9.80
C ASN A 125 28.07 19.99 -8.74
N LYS A 126 27.22 20.12 -7.72
CA LYS A 126 27.41 21.11 -6.65
C LYS A 126 28.20 20.50 -5.48
N PRO A 127 29.22 21.19 -4.94
CA PRO A 127 29.87 20.76 -3.72
C PRO A 127 28.88 20.74 -2.55
N ASN A 128 29.14 19.89 -1.55
CA ASN A 128 28.38 19.82 -0.30
C ASN A 128 26.86 19.61 -0.48
N THR A 129 26.47 18.72 -1.40
CA THR A 129 25.05 18.41 -1.65
C THR A 129 24.65 17.08 -0.99
N LEU A 130 23.55 17.10 -0.23
CA LEU A 130 22.83 15.88 0.14
C LEU A 130 21.87 15.50 -1.00
N GLN A 131 21.99 14.26 -1.48
CA GLN A 131 21.12 13.75 -2.55
C GLN A 131 20.29 12.58 -2.02
N ILE A 132 18.97 12.70 -2.16
CA ILE A 132 18.01 11.70 -1.70
C ILE A 132 17.62 10.81 -2.89
N ALA A 133 17.58 9.50 -2.65
CA ALA A 133 17.11 8.50 -3.61
C ALA A 133 15.96 7.74 -2.98
N LEU A 134 14.78 7.82 -3.59
CA LEU A 134 13.58 7.15 -3.07
C LEU A 134 13.50 5.70 -3.56
N GLN A 135 13.02 4.83 -2.67
CA GLN A 135 12.73 3.43 -2.97
C GLN A 135 11.25 3.17 -2.69
N THR A 136 10.53 2.74 -3.72
CA THR A 136 9.16 2.27 -3.62
C THR A 136 9.15 0.76 -3.50
N ARG A 137 8.48 0.23 -2.46
CA ARG A 137 8.30 -1.19 -2.21
C ARG A 137 6.81 -1.50 -2.18
N ILE A 138 6.31 -2.27 -3.14
CA ILE A 138 4.90 -2.65 -3.24
C ILE A 138 4.72 -4.16 -3.16
N LYS A 139 3.56 -4.60 -2.65
CA LYS A 139 3.23 -6.01 -2.52
C LYS A 139 2.95 -6.61 -3.90
N LEU A 140 3.48 -7.80 -4.15
CA LEU A 140 3.27 -8.61 -5.35
C LEU A 140 2.65 -9.94 -4.92
N PHE A 141 1.44 -10.23 -5.39
CA PHE A 141 0.73 -11.47 -5.07
C PHE A 141 0.78 -12.39 -6.28
N TRP A 142 1.39 -13.55 -6.11
CA TRP A 142 1.21 -14.65 -7.05
C TRP A 142 -0.12 -15.35 -6.74
N ARG A 143 -0.97 -15.49 -7.77
CA ARG A 143 -2.32 -16.03 -7.65
C ARG A 143 -2.46 -17.29 -8.51
N PRO A 144 -2.66 -18.48 -7.91
CA PRO A 144 -2.85 -19.71 -8.67
C PRO A 144 -4.13 -19.67 -9.49
N LYS A 145 -4.21 -20.50 -10.53
CA LYS A 145 -5.34 -20.61 -11.45
C LYS A 145 -6.64 -20.95 -10.73
N ALA A 146 -6.58 -21.76 -9.67
CA ALA A 146 -7.72 -22.09 -8.82
C ALA A 146 -8.38 -20.86 -8.15
N LEU A 147 -7.67 -19.73 -8.08
CA LEU A 147 -8.10 -18.48 -7.47
C LEU A 147 -8.25 -17.33 -8.47
N ALA A 148 -8.17 -17.60 -9.78
CA ALA A 148 -8.14 -16.55 -10.79
C ALA A 148 -9.48 -15.81 -10.93
N GLU A 149 -10.60 -16.49 -10.67
CA GLU A 149 -11.95 -15.93 -10.78
C GLU A 149 -12.38 -15.24 -9.48
N ILE A 150 -12.67 -13.94 -9.58
CA ILE A 150 -13.12 -13.12 -8.46
C ILE A 150 -14.50 -12.56 -8.78
N ASN A 151 -15.46 -12.84 -7.92
CA ASN A 151 -16.73 -12.14 -7.94
C ASN A 151 -16.55 -10.76 -7.27
N MET A 152 -16.52 -9.70 -8.06
CA MET A 152 -16.36 -8.33 -7.52
C MET A 152 -17.54 -7.86 -6.68
N ARG A 153 -18.74 -8.46 -6.83
CA ARG A 153 -19.91 -8.16 -5.98
C ARG A 153 -19.82 -8.84 -4.61
N GLU A 154 -19.07 -9.94 -4.53
CA GLU A 154 -18.84 -10.73 -3.31
C GLU A 154 -17.35 -11.02 -3.16
N PRO A 155 -16.56 -9.98 -2.92
CA PRO A 155 -15.12 -10.12 -2.86
C PRO A 155 -14.73 -10.92 -1.61
N TRP A 156 -13.61 -11.65 -1.66
CA TRP A 156 -13.21 -12.59 -0.61
C TRP A 156 -13.02 -11.92 0.76
N GLN A 157 -12.73 -10.62 0.79
CA GLN A 157 -12.61 -9.82 2.01
C GLN A 157 -13.91 -9.81 2.82
N HIS A 158 -15.07 -10.03 2.20
CA HIS A 158 -16.35 -10.16 2.92
C HIS A 158 -16.46 -11.48 3.70
N LYS A 159 -15.54 -12.43 3.51
CA LYS A 159 -15.47 -13.66 4.31
C LYS A 159 -14.62 -13.50 5.58
N VAL A 160 -13.98 -12.34 5.78
CA VAL A 160 -13.26 -12.03 7.02
C VAL A 160 -14.24 -12.04 8.19
N THR A 161 -13.82 -12.56 9.33
CA THR A 161 -14.62 -12.52 10.55
C THR A 161 -13.81 -11.92 11.69
N LEU A 162 -14.49 -11.45 12.73
CA LEU A 162 -13.88 -11.06 13.99
C LEU A 162 -14.34 -11.95 15.12
N THR A 163 -13.42 -12.26 16.04
CA THR A 163 -13.74 -12.87 17.31
C THR A 163 -13.49 -11.85 18.42
N ARG A 164 -14.54 -11.46 19.12
CA ARG A 164 -14.51 -10.51 20.23
C ARG A 164 -14.09 -11.20 21.52
N ASN A 165 -13.16 -10.59 22.24
CA ASN A 165 -12.79 -10.94 23.60
C ASN A 165 -12.68 -9.66 24.43
N GLY A 166 -13.78 -9.30 25.11
CA GLY A 166 -13.92 -8.00 25.79
C GLY A 166 -13.81 -6.82 24.81
N GLN A 167 -12.80 -5.99 25.00
CA GLN A 167 -12.47 -4.85 24.12
C GLN A 167 -11.46 -5.22 23.03
N THR A 168 -10.98 -6.47 22.99
CA THR A 168 -10.02 -6.92 21.97
C THR A 168 -10.72 -7.73 20.90
N PHE A 169 -10.18 -7.67 19.68
CA PHE A 169 -10.70 -8.40 18.53
C PHE A 169 -9.59 -9.20 17.87
N THR A 170 -9.88 -10.45 17.53
CA THR A 170 -9.05 -11.27 16.64
C THR A 170 -9.65 -11.22 15.25
N VAL A 171 -8.85 -10.88 14.24
CA VAL A 171 -9.24 -10.91 12.83
C VAL A 171 -8.95 -12.32 12.29
N ASN A 172 -9.92 -12.92 11.62
CA ASN A 172 -9.76 -14.22 10.98
C ASN A 172 -9.88 -14.07 9.46
N ASN A 173 -8.89 -14.56 8.72
CA ASN A 173 -8.92 -14.70 7.27
C ASN A 173 -9.07 -16.18 6.90
N PRO A 174 -10.30 -16.69 6.67
CA PRO A 174 -10.50 -18.08 6.27
C PRO A 174 -10.19 -18.33 4.79
N THR A 175 -9.87 -17.28 4.02
CA THR A 175 -9.77 -17.35 2.57
C THR A 175 -8.39 -17.79 2.11
N PRO A 176 -8.25 -18.32 0.87
CA PRO A 176 -6.96 -18.64 0.28
C PRO A 176 -6.20 -17.41 -0.26
N TYR A 177 -6.70 -16.19 -0.01
CA TYR A 177 -6.11 -14.92 -0.45
C TYR A 177 -5.49 -14.16 0.72
N TYR A 178 -4.54 -13.28 0.45
CA TYR A 178 -4.12 -12.27 1.42
C TYR A 178 -5.20 -11.19 1.59
N VAL A 179 -5.40 -10.73 2.82
CA VAL A 179 -6.25 -9.57 3.13
C VAL A 179 -5.41 -8.48 3.78
N ILE A 180 -5.41 -7.28 3.20
CA ILE A 180 -4.64 -6.15 3.71
C ILE A 180 -5.58 -5.18 4.38
N LEU A 181 -5.46 -5.04 5.70
CA LEU A 181 -6.23 -4.11 6.52
C LEU A 181 -5.40 -2.85 6.77
N SER A 182 -5.83 -1.75 6.17
CA SER A 182 -5.15 -0.44 6.26
C SER A 182 -5.65 0.42 7.42
N ASN A 183 -6.78 0.08 8.03
CA ASN A 183 -7.40 0.86 9.10
C ASN A 183 -8.31 0.00 9.97
N ALA A 184 -8.44 0.38 11.23
CA ALA A 184 -9.51 -0.01 12.14
C ALA A 184 -10.02 1.22 12.88
N SER A 185 -11.33 1.50 12.79
CA SER A 185 -11.95 2.69 13.35
C SER A 185 -13.33 2.37 13.95
N THR A 186 -13.88 3.28 14.76
CA THR A 186 -15.22 3.12 15.35
C THR A 186 -16.35 3.39 14.36
N GLN A 187 -16.03 4.08 13.24
CA GLN A 187 -16.98 4.46 12.20
C GLN A 187 -16.34 4.37 10.82
N LYS A 188 -17.18 4.32 9.79
CA LYS A 188 -16.75 4.32 8.39
C LYS A 188 -15.93 5.57 8.06
N ASN A 189 -14.83 5.42 7.34
CA ASN A 189 -13.90 6.50 6.97
C ASN A 189 -13.34 7.28 8.19
N GLY A 190 -13.41 6.71 9.39
CA GLY A 190 -12.85 7.31 10.59
C GLY A 190 -11.33 7.22 10.63
N ASN A 191 -10.72 8.05 11.47
CA ASN A 191 -9.30 7.94 11.77
C ASN A 191 -8.99 6.59 12.43
N PRO A 192 -7.78 6.03 12.20
CA PRO A 192 -7.36 4.82 12.89
C PRO A 192 -7.41 4.97 14.40
N ALA A 193 -7.83 3.88 15.07
CA ALA A 193 -7.70 3.76 16.50
C ALA A 193 -6.23 3.98 16.91
N ALA A 194 -6.03 4.64 18.06
CA ALA A 194 -4.68 4.92 18.55
C ALA A 194 -3.89 3.62 18.73
N GLY A 195 -2.68 3.58 18.16
CA GLY A 195 -1.82 2.39 18.19
C GLY A 195 -2.12 1.34 17.11
N PHE A 196 -3.14 1.54 16.27
CA PHE A 196 -3.41 0.61 15.17
C PHE A 196 -2.26 0.61 14.15
N THR A 197 -1.83 -0.58 13.77
CA THR A 197 -0.85 -0.79 12.69
C THR A 197 -1.51 -1.60 11.58
N PRO A 198 -1.27 -1.26 10.29
CA PRO A 198 -1.83 -2.02 9.19
C PRO A 198 -1.47 -3.52 9.26
N LEU A 199 -2.47 -4.37 9.05
CA LEU A 199 -2.31 -5.81 9.13
C LEU A 199 -2.30 -6.42 7.72
N VAL A 200 -1.36 -7.32 7.50
CA VAL A 200 -1.34 -8.23 6.36
C VAL A 200 -1.78 -9.57 6.90
N MET A 201 -2.95 -10.04 6.48
CA MET A 201 -3.51 -11.33 6.90
C MET A 201 -3.18 -12.39 5.84
N PRO A 202 -2.26 -13.33 6.11
CA PRO A 202 -2.01 -14.44 5.20
C PRO A 202 -3.22 -15.35 5.01
N PRO A 203 -3.24 -16.17 3.95
CA PRO A 203 -4.28 -17.14 3.71
C PRO A 203 -4.48 -18.09 4.90
N LYS A 204 -5.74 -18.33 5.31
CA LYS A 204 -6.12 -19.30 6.35
C LYS A 204 -5.45 -19.03 7.72
N THR A 205 -5.33 -17.76 8.11
CA THR A 205 -4.72 -17.37 9.40
C THR A 205 -5.61 -16.45 10.21
N SER A 206 -5.28 -16.31 11.49
CA SER A 206 -5.89 -15.35 12.41
C SER A 206 -4.81 -14.54 13.12
N ALA A 207 -5.11 -13.29 13.44
CA ALA A 207 -4.20 -12.39 14.13
C ALA A 207 -4.98 -11.40 15.02
N PRO A 208 -4.43 -11.00 16.16
CA PRO A 208 -5.03 -9.95 16.99
C PRO A 208 -5.04 -8.61 16.24
N LEU A 209 -6.08 -7.81 16.44
CA LEU A 209 -6.16 -6.43 15.91
C LEU A 209 -5.14 -5.50 16.60
N ASN A 210 -4.60 -5.91 17.76
CA ASN A 210 -3.60 -5.18 18.55
C ASN A 210 -4.02 -3.77 18.99
N VAL A 211 -5.33 -3.51 19.05
CA VAL A 211 -5.92 -2.31 19.64
C VAL A 211 -7.17 -2.67 20.43
N LYS A 212 -7.46 -1.89 21.47
CA LYS A 212 -8.72 -1.98 22.21
C LYS A 212 -9.78 -1.14 21.51
N MET A 213 -10.99 -1.68 21.40
CA MET A 213 -12.15 -1.04 20.79
C MET A 213 -13.36 -1.25 21.68
N ASP A 214 -14.03 -0.16 22.07
CA ASP A 214 -15.24 -0.21 22.90
C ASP A 214 -16.43 -0.81 22.14
N SER A 215 -16.47 -0.54 20.83
CA SER A 215 -17.46 -1.06 19.89
C SER A 215 -16.81 -2.00 18.86
N VAL A 216 -17.67 -2.68 18.09
CA VAL A 216 -17.22 -3.50 16.97
C VAL A 216 -16.56 -2.59 15.93
N PRO A 217 -15.31 -2.86 15.51
CA PRO A 217 -14.59 -1.98 14.61
C PRO A 217 -15.16 -2.04 13.19
N VAL A 218 -15.11 -0.91 12.50
CA VAL A 218 -15.12 -0.86 11.03
C VAL A 218 -13.69 -1.02 10.56
N LEU A 219 -13.43 -2.06 9.77
CA LEU A 219 -12.10 -2.28 9.18
C LEU A 219 -12.05 -1.67 7.78
N THR A 220 -10.90 -1.18 7.36
CA THR A 220 -10.69 -0.75 5.96
C THR A 220 -9.70 -1.67 5.27
N TYR A 221 -10.14 -2.41 4.26
CA TYR A 221 -9.26 -3.25 3.46
C TYR A 221 -8.79 -2.55 2.19
N VAL A 222 -7.71 -3.05 1.61
CA VAL A 222 -7.21 -2.63 0.29
C VAL A 222 -7.48 -3.74 -0.72
N ASN A 223 -8.20 -3.43 -1.80
CA ASN A 223 -8.48 -4.38 -2.89
C ASN A 223 -7.31 -4.47 -3.90
N ASP A 224 -7.44 -5.30 -4.94
CA ASP A 224 -6.42 -5.51 -5.96
C ASP A 224 -6.03 -4.23 -6.74
N TYR A 225 -6.95 -3.28 -6.83
CA TYR A 225 -6.76 -2.00 -7.52
C TYR A 225 -6.18 -0.90 -6.61
N GLY A 226 -5.90 -1.22 -5.34
CA GLY A 226 -5.43 -0.25 -4.37
C GLY A 226 -6.54 0.61 -3.73
N ALA A 227 -7.81 0.36 -4.05
CA ALA A 227 -8.92 1.07 -3.44
C ALA A 227 -9.09 0.65 -1.98
N ARG A 228 -9.41 1.63 -1.13
CA ARG A 228 -9.66 1.46 0.30
C ARG A 228 -11.16 1.35 0.53
N LEU A 229 -11.62 0.20 0.98
CA LEU A 229 -13.03 -0.12 1.14
C LEU A 229 -13.32 -0.57 2.58
N SER A 230 -14.50 -0.27 3.09
CA SER A 230 -14.86 -0.61 4.47
C SER A 230 -15.49 -2.00 4.59
N LEU A 231 -15.17 -2.71 5.67
CA LEU A 231 -15.86 -3.89 6.17
C LEU A 231 -16.59 -3.49 7.45
N ILE A 232 -17.91 -3.62 7.40
CA ILE A 232 -18.78 -3.40 8.55
C ILE A 232 -19.24 -4.77 9.03
N PHE A 233 -19.29 -4.96 10.35
CA PHE A 233 -19.54 -6.27 10.95
C PHE A 233 -20.84 -6.29 11.75
N LYS A 234 -21.57 -7.40 11.67
CA LYS A 234 -22.67 -7.78 12.55
C LYS A 234 -22.20 -8.89 13.48
N CYS A 235 -22.44 -8.75 14.78
CA CYS A 235 -22.01 -9.73 15.77
C CYS A 235 -23.19 -10.51 16.37
N ASN A 236 -22.97 -11.81 16.56
CA ASN A 236 -23.80 -12.68 17.38
C ASN A 236 -22.92 -13.24 18.52
N GLY A 237 -23.13 -12.73 19.74
CA GLY A 237 -22.24 -12.97 20.86
C GLY A 237 -20.82 -12.48 20.58
N ASN A 238 -19.85 -13.39 20.70
CA ASN A 238 -18.43 -13.09 20.48
C ASN A 238 -17.98 -13.25 19.02
N SER A 239 -18.85 -13.69 18.11
CA SER A 239 -18.51 -13.90 16.71
C SER A 239 -19.12 -12.79 15.85
N CYS A 240 -18.31 -12.16 15.01
CA CYS A 240 -18.73 -11.10 14.11
C CYS A 240 -18.43 -11.47 12.65
N GLN A 241 -19.43 -11.31 11.79
CA GLN A 241 -19.33 -11.55 10.36
C GLN A 241 -19.55 -10.25 9.60
N VAL A 242 -18.97 -10.13 8.41
CA VAL A 242 -19.16 -8.95 7.57
C VAL A 242 -20.64 -8.83 7.16
N ASP A 243 -21.21 -7.66 7.37
CA ASP A 243 -22.44 -7.24 6.72
C ASP A 243 -22.11 -6.83 5.29
N ALA A 244 -22.31 -7.75 4.35
CA ALA A 244 -22.00 -7.53 2.95
C ALA A 244 -22.85 -6.40 2.32
N GLU A 245 -24.11 -6.23 2.75
CA GLU A 245 -24.97 -5.18 2.22
C GLU A 245 -24.48 -3.80 2.67
N GLN A 246 -24.18 -3.64 3.95
CA GLN A 246 -23.71 -2.37 4.49
C GLN A 246 -22.30 -2.04 3.98
N SER A 247 -21.46 -3.05 3.79
CA SER A 247 -20.09 -2.89 3.26
C SER A 247 -20.06 -2.52 1.77
N ARG A 248 -21.09 -2.87 0.99
CA ARG A 248 -21.22 -2.49 -0.44
C ARG A 248 -21.70 -1.06 -0.66
N LYS A 249 -22.49 -0.50 0.27
CA LYS A 249 -23.12 0.83 0.14
C LYS A 249 -22.11 1.98 0.31
N GLY A 250 -20.83 1.75 0.05
CA GLY A 250 -19.79 2.58 0.59
C GLY A 250 -18.56 2.83 -0.24
#